data_AF-A0A354SBU1-F1
#
_entry.id   AF-A0A354SBU1-F1
#
_cell.length_a   1.000
_cell.length_b   1.000
_cell.length_c   1.000
_cell.angle_alpha   90.00
_cell.angle_beta   90.00
_cell.angle_gamma   90.00
#
_symmetry.space_group_name_H-M   'P 1'
#
loop_
_entity.id
_entity.type
_entity.pdbx_description
1 polymer ?
#
loop_
_entity_poly.entity_id
_entity_poly.type
_entity_poly.pdbx_seq_one_letter_code
_entity_poly.pdbx_strand_id
1 'polypeptide(L)'
;MSEWTEILEAIGLALAGERDAGQAQLRDCWERTTDQQHAQRCVLAHYLADLESELEAEIAWDERAINEFSDVGEFDLVPIGISSAAAMAPSLHLNLGDGYLRASRIAEARTQVVSGIASSGLLDDTGYGALIRSGLDRLLAKVELAEDSSAGL
;
A
#
# COMPACT_ATOMS: atom_id res chain seq x y z
N MET A 1 17.72 5.73 -13.23
CA MET A 1 17.57 5.52 -11.79
C MET A 1 16.78 6.70 -11.27
N SER A 2 15.62 6.46 -10.68
CA SER A 2 14.86 7.52 -10.02
C SER A 2 15.38 7.76 -8.62
N GLU A 3 15.57 9.03 -8.29
CA GLU A 3 16.02 9.49 -6.98
C GLU A 3 14.82 9.82 -6.09
N TRP A 4 15.02 9.78 -4.76
CA TRP A 4 13.94 10.06 -3.81
C TRP A 4 13.31 11.44 -4.00
N THR A 5 14.08 12.46 -4.36
CA THR A 5 13.56 13.81 -4.59
C THR A 5 12.50 13.84 -5.69
N GLU A 6 12.76 13.20 -6.84
CA GLU A 6 11.82 13.15 -7.96
C GLU A 6 10.53 12.39 -7.58
N ILE A 7 10.68 11.29 -6.83
CA ILE A 7 9.55 10.49 -6.35
C ILE A 7 8.68 11.30 -5.39
N LEU A 8 9.30 11.99 -4.43
CA LEU A 8 8.59 12.82 -3.45
C LEU A 8 7.90 14.02 -4.10
N GLU A 9 8.49 14.63 -5.12
CA GLU A 9 7.85 15.70 -5.90
C GLU A 9 6.61 15.18 -6.64
N ALA A 10 6.70 14.02 -7.29
CA ALA A 10 5.58 13.40 -7.99
C ALA A 10 4.44 13.00 -7.04
N ILE A 11 4.78 12.45 -5.86
CA ILE A 11 3.81 12.20 -4.78
C ILE A 11 3.15 13.51 -4.33
N GLY A 12 3.94 14.57 -4.14
CA GLY A 12 3.45 15.88 -3.74
C GLY A 12 2.40 16.45 -4.70
N LEU A 13 2.61 16.30 -6.02
CA LEU A 13 1.64 16.69 -7.04
C LEU A 13 0.34 15.89 -6.92
N ALA A 14 0.43 14.56 -6.80
CA ALA A 14 -0.73 13.70 -6.65
C ALA A 14 -1.56 14.07 -5.41
N LEU A 15 -0.89 14.32 -4.27
CA LEU A 15 -1.54 14.73 -3.02
C LEU A 15 -2.10 16.17 -3.06
N ALA A 16 -1.53 17.05 -3.88
CA ALA A 16 -2.05 18.40 -4.10
C ALA A 16 -3.30 18.46 -4.99
N GLY A 17 -3.76 17.31 -5.50
CA GLY A 17 -4.95 17.19 -6.34
C GLY A 17 -4.66 17.20 -7.85
N GLU A 18 -3.39 17.38 -8.25
CA GLU A 18 -2.93 17.26 -9.64
C GLU A 18 -2.75 15.78 -10.01
N ARG A 19 -3.83 14.99 -9.89
CA ARG A 19 -3.80 13.52 -9.96
C ARG A 19 -3.17 13.00 -11.25
N ASP A 20 -3.61 13.50 -12.41
CA ASP A 20 -3.13 13.02 -13.72
C ASP A 20 -1.64 13.33 -13.92
N ALA A 21 -1.21 14.54 -13.52
CA ALA A 21 0.18 14.95 -13.62
C ALA A 21 1.08 14.16 -12.65
N GLY A 22 0.63 13.96 -11.42
CA GLY A 22 1.31 13.14 -10.42
C GLY A 22 1.43 11.69 -10.88
N GLN A 23 0.34 11.09 -11.39
CA GLN A 23 0.36 9.72 -11.92
C GLN A 23 1.35 9.57 -13.07
N ALA A 24 1.37 10.49 -14.03
CA ALA A 24 2.31 10.46 -15.15
C ALA A 24 3.76 10.50 -14.65
N GLN A 25 4.10 11.40 -13.73
CA GLN A 25 5.45 11.48 -13.17
C GLN A 25 5.84 10.27 -12.34
N LEU A 26 4.90 9.68 -11.58
CA LEU A 26 5.15 8.45 -10.83
C LEU A 26 5.43 7.27 -11.76
N ARG A 27 4.72 7.15 -12.89
CA ARG A 27 4.99 6.14 -13.91
C ARG A 27 6.36 6.33 -14.56
N ASP A 28 6.71 7.56 -14.91
CA ASP A 28 8.04 7.89 -15.44
C ASP A 28 9.16 7.57 -14.43
N CYS A 29 8.89 7.73 -13.12
CA CYS A 29 9.81 7.30 -12.08
C CYS A 29 9.92 5.77 -12.03
N TRP A 30 8.79 5.07 -12.02
CA TRP A 30 8.75 3.60 -12.00
C TRP A 30 9.58 2.99 -13.14
N GLU A 31 9.39 3.47 -14.37
CA GLU A 31 10.10 2.98 -15.56
C GLU A 31 11.63 3.17 -15.49
N ARG A 32 12.09 4.17 -14.73
CA ARG A 32 13.53 4.47 -14.56
C ARG A 32 14.16 3.77 -13.36
N THR A 33 13.38 3.03 -12.56
CA THR A 33 13.91 2.20 -11.48
C THR A 33 14.63 0.96 -12.03
N THR A 34 15.47 0.35 -11.20
CA THR A 34 16.01 -0.99 -11.45
C THR A 34 15.40 -1.99 -10.48
N ASP A 35 15.47 -3.29 -10.79
CA ASP A 35 14.95 -4.37 -9.94
C ASP A 35 15.62 -4.47 -8.56
N GLN A 36 16.68 -3.70 -8.30
CA GLN A 36 17.34 -3.63 -6.98
C GLN A 36 16.83 -2.47 -6.12
N GLN A 37 16.03 -1.56 -6.68
CA GLN A 37 15.50 -0.38 -5.98
C GLN A 37 14.17 -0.69 -5.29
N HIS A 38 14.13 -1.77 -4.50
CA HIS A 38 12.93 -2.27 -3.86
C HIS A 38 12.20 -1.20 -3.03
N ALA A 39 12.94 -0.34 -2.32
CA ALA A 39 12.35 0.72 -1.52
C ALA A 39 11.61 1.76 -2.38
N GLN A 40 12.23 2.26 -3.45
CA GLN A 40 11.58 3.19 -4.38
C GLN A 40 10.40 2.52 -5.09
N ARG A 41 10.57 1.28 -5.55
CA ARG A 41 9.53 0.53 -6.25
C ARG A 41 8.32 0.27 -5.34
N CYS A 42 8.55 -0.13 -4.10
CA CYS A 42 7.49 -0.28 -3.09
C CYS A 42 6.68 1.01 -2.91
N VAL A 43 7.37 2.15 -2.71
CA VAL A 43 6.71 3.45 -2.51
C VAL A 43 5.96 3.89 -3.78
N LEU A 44 6.60 3.81 -4.95
CA LEU A 44 5.97 4.16 -6.22
C LEU A 44 4.73 3.33 -6.51
N ALA A 45 4.81 2.01 -6.34
CA ALA A 45 3.70 1.11 -6.55
C ALA A 45 2.53 1.43 -5.60
N HIS A 46 2.81 1.70 -4.33
CA HIS A 46 1.78 2.07 -3.35
C HIS A 46 1.02 3.34 -3.77
N TYR A 47 1.72 4.40 -4.19
CA TYR A 47 1.05 5.63 -4.62
C TYR A 47 0.39 5.52 -6.01
N LEU A 48 0.92 4.68 -6.90
CA LEU A 48 0.30 4.42 -8.20
C LEU A 48 -1.03 3.66 -8.06
N ALA A 49 -1.15 2.76 -7.09
CA ALA A 49 -2.40 2.05 -6.80
C ALA A 49 -3.58 3.01 -6.57
N ASP A 50 -3.41 3.99 -5.67
CA ASP A 50 -4.42 5.02 -5.33
C ASP A 50 -4.82 5.94 -6.51
N LEU A 51 -4.05 5.91 -7.59
CA LEU A 51 -4.25 6.73 -8.78
C LEU A 51 -4.93 5.97 -9.92
N GLU A 52 -5.06 4.64 -9.84
CA GLU A 52 -5.79 3.88 -10.84
C GLU A 52 -7.30 4.07 -10.73
N SER A 53 -7.99 4.04 -11.88
CA SER A 53 -9.46 4.07 -11.94
C SER A 53 -10.10 2.69 -11.90
N GLU A 54 -9.38 1.68 -12.41
CA GLU A 54 -9.86 0.31 -12.51
C GLU A 54 -9.37 -0.50 -11.31
N LEU A 55 -10.28 -1.23 -10.67
CA LEU A 55 -10.01 -2.00 -9.46
C LEU A 55 -8.90 -3.03 -9.68
N GLU A 56 -8.90 -3.74 -10.80
CA GLU A 56 -7.87 -4.74 -11.10
C GLU A 56 -6.49 -4.10 -11.30
N ALA A 57 -6.43 -2.86 -11.81
CA ALA A 57 -5.18 -2.13 -11.96
C ALA A 57 -4.64 -1.65 -10.60
N GLU A 58 -5.53 -1.13 -9.75
CA GLU A 58 -5.24 -0.77 -8.34
C GLU A 58 -4.64 -1.97 -7.60
N ILE A 59 -5.34 -3.12 -7.61
CA ILE A 59 -4.90 -4.36 -6.97
C ILE A 59 -3.53 -4.80 -7.50
N ALA A 60 -3.32 -4.75 -8.83
CA ALA A 60 -2.06 -5.17 -9.41
C ALA A 60 -0.89 -4.28 -8.96
N TRP A 61 -1.12 -3.00 -8.67
CA TRP A 61 -0.08 -2.13 -8.09
C TRP A 61 0.15 -2.39 -6.61
N ASP A 62 -0.90 -2.63 -5.82
CA ASP A 62 -0.75 -3.04 -4.42
C ASP A 62 0.00 -4.38 -4.29
N GLU A 63 -0.29 -5.34 -5.17
CA GLU A 63 0.46 -6.61 -5.27
C GLU A 63 1.94 -6.36 -5.59
N ARG A 64 2.27 -5.39 -6.45
CA ARG A 64 3.66 -4.99 -6.71
C ARG A 64 4.28 -4.38 -5.47
N ALA A 65 3.58 -3.45 -4.80
CA ALA A 65 4.09 -2.79 -3.61
C ALA A 65 4.46 -3.80 -2.51
N ILE A 66 3.59 -4.77 -2.25
CA ILE A 66 3.83 -5.78 -1.20
C ILE A 66 4.92 -6.79 -1.58
N ASN A 67 5.06 -7.12 -2.86
CA ASN A 67 6.13 -7.97 -3.34
C ASN A 67 7.49 -7.28 -3.18
N GLU A 68 7.61 -6.02 -3.60
CA GLU A 68 8.83 -5.23 -3.44
C GLU A 68 9.19 -5.04 -1.96
N PHE A 69 8.18 -4.83 -1.10
CA PHE A 69 8.37 -4.68 0.34
C PHE A 69 9.13 -5.84 1.00
N SER A 70 9.03 -7.05 0.45
CA SER A 70 9.71 -8.24 0.99
C SER A 70 11.24 -8.13 0.97
N ASP A 71 11.79 -7.31 0.07
CA ASP A 71 13.22 -7.08 -0.11
C ASP A 71 13.67 -5.69 0.37
N VAL A 72 12.77 -4.89 0.97
CA VAL A 72 13.10 -3.58 1.55
C VAL A 72 13.82 -3.75 2.89
N GLY A 73 15.04 -3.22 2.98
CA GLY A 73 15.82 -3.19 4.21
C GLY A 73 15.20 -2.28 5.28
N GLU A 74 15.46 -2.60 6.55
CA GLU A 74 14.88 -1.90 7.72
C GLU A 74 15.03 -0.37 7.65
N PHE A 75 16.16 0.11 7.11
CA PHE A 75 16.52 1.53 7.07
C PHE A 75 16.43 2.16 5.68
N ASP A 76 15.95 1.45 4.66
CA ASP A 76 15.97 1.94 3.27
C ASP A 76 14.99 3.10 3.03
N LEU A 77 14.01 3.27 3.92
CA LEU A 77 13.04 4.38 3.88
C LEU A 77 13.41 5.56 4.80
N VAL A 78 14.55 5.51 5.50
CA VAL A 78 15.07 6.63 6.29
C VAL A 78 15.24 7.92 5.47
N PRO A 79 15.71 7.89 4.20
CA PRO A 79 15.83 9.09 3.37
C PRO A 79 14.51 9.84 3.16
N ILE A 80 13.36 9.18 3.31
CA ILE A 80 12.03 9.78 3.18
C ILE A 80 11.32 9.95 4.54
N GLY A 81 12.07 9.85 5.64
CA GLY A 81 11.56 10.13 6.99
C GLY A 81 10.86 8.95 7.68
N ILE A 82 10.91 7.75 7.11
CA ILE A 82 10.37 6.54 7.73
C ILE A 82 11.52 5.81 8.43
N SER A 83 11.52 5.83 9.76
CA SER A 83 12.61 5.30 10.58
C SER A 83 12.76 3.77 10.51
N SER A 84 11.69 3.06 10.18
CA SER A 84 11.68 1.61 9.98
C SER A 84 10.72 1.25 8.86
N ALA A 85 11.19 0.50 7.87
CA ALA A 85 10.36 0.02 6.77
C ALA A 85 9.14 -0.76 7.27
N ALA A 86 9.26 -1.46 8.40
CA ALA A 86 8.16 -2.21 9.00
C ALA A 86 6.93 -1.34 9.37
N ALA A 87 7.09 -0.02 9.53
CA ALA A 87 5.97 0.89 9.73
C ALA A 87 5.07 1.04 8.48
N MET A 88 5.55 0.63 7.30
CA MET A 88 4.80 0.66 6.05
C MET A 88 3.87 -0.56 5.88
N ALA A 89 4.29 -1.73 6.41
CA ALA A 89 3.61 -3.00 6.20
C ALA A 89 2.10 -2.97 6.51
N PRO A 90 1.62 -2.37 7.63
CA PRO A 90 0.19 -2.34 7.93
C PRO A 90 -0.64 -1.62 6.87
N SER A 91 -0.11 -0.55 6.27
CA SER A 91 -0.80 0.20 5.21
C SER A 91 -0.86 -0.59 3.91
N LEU A 92 0.25 -1.25 3.52
CA LEU A 92 0.29 -2.09 2.32
C LEU A 92 -0.73 -3.24 2.40
N HIS A 93 -0.78 -3.91 3.56
CA HIS A 93 -1.75 -4.97 3.82
C HIS A 93 -3.20 -4.46 3.84
N LEU A 94 -3.44 -3.27 4.41
CA LEU A 94 -4.77 -2.67 4.46
C LEU A 94 -5.31 -2.39 3.06
N ASN A 95 -4.51 -1.74 2.19
CA ASN A 95 -4.95 -1.37 0.85
C ASN A 95 -5.17 -2.61 -0.03
N LEU A 96 -4.21 -3.53 -0.06
CA LEU A 96 -4.37 -4.78 -0.83
C LEU A 96 -5.56 -5.61 -0.34
N GLY A 97 -5.78 -5.67 0.97
CA GLY A 97 -6.92 -6.36 1.56
C GLY A 97 -8.27 -5.74 1.20
N ASP A 98 -8.37 -4.40 1.18
CA ASP A 98 -9.59 -3.71 0.74
C ASP A 98 -9.85 -3.93 -0.75
N GLY A 99 -8.81 -3.85 -1.59
CA GLY A 99 -8.87 -4.17 -3.02
C GLY A 99 -9.38 -5.59 -3.27
N TYR A 100 -8.79 -6.60 -2.62
CA TYR A 100 -9.27 -7.99 -2.71
C TYR A 100 -10.71 -8.14 -2.26
N LEU A 101 -11.14 -7.48 -1.18
CA LEU A 101 -12.51 -7.57 -0.72
C LEU A 101 -13.49 -6.96 -1.74
N ARG A 102 -13.17 -5.79 -2.30
CA ARG A 102 -13.95 -5.16 -3.38
C ARG A 102 -14.04 -6.04 -4.62
N ALA A 103 -13.00 -6.83 -4.89
CA ALA A 103 -12.98 -7.83 -5.97
C ALA A 103 -13.63 -9.18 -5.59
N SER A 104 -14.30 -9.27 -4.43
CA SER A 104 -14.89 -10.51 -3.90
C SER A 104 -13.90 -11.67 -3.68
N ARG A 105 -12.60 -11.38 -3.58
CA ARG A 105 -11.50 -12.31 -3.25
C ARG A 105 -11.36 -12.44 -1.73
N ILE A 106 -12.42 -12.90 -1.07
CA ILE A 106 -12.58 -12.82 0.40
C ILE A 106 -11.46 -13.52 1.17
N ALA A 107 -11.04 -14.72 0.75
CA ALA A 107 -9.98 -15.47 1.43
C ALA A 107 -8.61 -14.74 1.37
N GLU A 108 -8.35 -14.03 0.27
CA GLU A 108 -7.13 -13.27 0.08
C GLU A 108 -7.19 -11.98 0.90
N ALA A 109 -8.35 -11.29 0.93
CA ALA A 109 -8.58 -10.15 1.82
C ALA A 109 -8.35 -10.51 3.30
N ARG A 110 -8.83 -11.69 3.72
CA ARG A 110 -8.60 -12.23 5.07
C ARG A 110 -7.12 -12.41 5.38
N THR A 111 -6.36 -12.94 4.43
CA THR A 111 -4.91 -13.15 4.59
C THR A 111 -4.19 -11.81 4.78
N GLN A 112 -4.59 -10.79 4.01
CA GLN A 112 -4.00 -9.46 4.09
C GLN A 112 -4.34 -8.75 5.40
N VAL A 113 -5.61 -8.71 5.81
CA VAL A 113 -5.98 -8.00 7.05
C VAL A 113 -5.33 -8.63 8.29
N VAL A 114 -5.22 -9.97 8.36
CA VAL A 114 -4.53 -10.65 9.45
C VAL A 114 -3.04 -10.27 9.49
N SER A 115 -2.38 -10.22 8.35
CA SER A 115 -0.97 -9.81 8.24
C SER A 115 -0.77 -8.33 8.60
N GLY A 116 -1.72 -7.47 8.19
CA GLY A 116 -1.73 -6.05 8.55
C GLY A 116 -1.88 -5.82 10.06
N ILE A 117 -2.78 -6.56 10.72
CA ILE A 117 -2.95 -6.50 12.17
C ILE A 117 -1.67 -6.98 12.88
N ALA A 118 -1.08 -8.09 12.44
CA ALA A 118 0.14 -8.65 13.02
C ALA A 118 1.35 -7.71 12.90
N SER A 119 1.42 -6.90 11.84
CA SER A 119 2.48 -5.92 11.61
C SER A 119 2.22 -4.56 12.26
N SER A 120 1.03 -4.33 12.82
CA SER A 120 0.65 -3.03 13.38
C SER A 120 1.39 -2.65 14.67
N GLY A 121 2.16 -3.55 15.28
CA GLY A 121 2.82 -3.33 16.58
C GLY A 121 3.78 -2.13 16.64
N LEU A 122 4.30 -1.67 15.50
CA LEU A 122 5.21 -0.53 15.40
C LEU A 122 4.52 0.81 15.12
N LEU A 123 3.21 0.79 14.84
CA LEU A 123 2.45 2.01 14.63
C LEU A 123 2.25 2.76 15.94
N ASP A 124 2.31 4.08 15.87
CA ASP A 124 1.91 4.92 16.99
C ASP A 124 0.39 4.80 17.27
N ASP A 125 0.00 5.12 18.50
CA ASP A 125 -1.41 5.09 18.92
C ASP A 125 -2.17 6.36 18.52
N THR A 126 -1.56 7.25 17.73
CA THR A 126 -2.11 8.57 17.42
C THR A 126 -1.98 8.89 15.93
N GLY A 127 -2.72 9.88 15.43
CA GLY A 127 -2.54 10.36 14.05
C GLY A 127 -2.66 9.24 13.01
N TYR A 128 -1.58 9.01 12.25
CA TYR A 128 -1.55 8.05 11.15
C TYR A 128 -1.64 6.60 11.63
N GLY A 129 -0.93 6.20 12.70
CA GLY A 129 -1.00 4.83 13.20
C GLY A 129 -2.39 4.47 13.70
N ALA A 130 -3.06 5.38 14.41
CA ALA A 130 -4.46 5.20 14.81
C ALA A 130 -5.41 5.04 13.61
N LEU A 131 -5.18 5.78 12.53
CA LEU A 131 -5.96 5.69 11.30
C LEU A 131 -5.81 4.31 10.65
N ILE A 132 -4.58 3.80 10.53
CA ILE A 132 -4.31 2.49 9.92
C ILE A 132 -4.87 1.35 10.77
N ARG A 133 -4.67 1.39 12.09
CA ARG A 133 -5.27 0.41 13.02
C ARG A 133 -6.79 0.35 12.87
N SER A 134 -7.45 1.52 12.89
CA SER A 134 -8.89 1.60 12.70
C SER A 134 -9.34 1.13 11.31
N GLY A 135 -8.52 1.35 10.28
CA GLY A 135 -8.75 0.81 8.93
C GLY A 135 -8.74 -0.72 8.91
N LEU A 136 -7.74 -1.34 9.54
CA LEU A 136 -7.62 -2.79 9.64
C LEU A 136 -8.78 -3.41 10.41
N ASP A 137 -9.21 -2.80 11.53
CA ASP A 137 -10.37 -3.28 12.29
C ASP A 137 -11.65 -3.26 11.45
N ARG A 138 -11.87 -2.18 10.68
CA ARG A 138 -13.01 -2.08 9.77
C ARG A 138 -12.93 -3.10 8.64
N LEU A 139 -11.75 -3.31 8.07
CA LEU A 139 -11.56 -4.29 7.01
C LEU A 139 -11.86 -5.71 7.52
N LEU A 140 -11.37 -6.07 8.71
CA LEU A 140 -11.62 -7.37 9.31
C LEU A 140 -13.12 -7.62 9.49
N ALA A 141 -13.85 -6.66 10.05
CA ALA A 141 -15.29 -6.77 10.23
C ALA A 141 -16.05 -6.95 8.90
N LYS A 142 -15.62 -6.28 7.83
CA LYS A 142 -16.23 -6.46 6.50
C LYS A 142 -15.91 -7.83 5.90
N VAL A 143 -14.69 -8.34 6.10
CA VAL A 143 -14.28 -9.68 5.65
C VAL A 143 -15.12 -10.75 6.34
N GLU A 144 -15.25 -10.69 7.67
CA GLU A 144 -16.06 -11.64 8.46
C GLU A 144 -17.53 -11.65 7.98
N LEU A 145 -18.11 -10.46 7.75
CA LEU A 145 -19.47 -10.36 7.21
C LEU A 145 -19.61 -10.99 5.81
N ALA A 146 -18.60 -10.84 4.95
CA ALA A 146 -18.59 -11.42 3.62
C ALA A 146 -18.44 -12.96 3.66
N GLU A 147 -17.63 -13.49 4.57
CA GLU A 147 -17.48 -14.93 4.82
C GLU A 147 -18.81 -15.55 5.27
N ASP A 148 -19.48 -14.94 6.26
CA ASP A 148 -20.78 -15.40 6.75
C ASP A 148 -21.84 -15.41 5.64
N SER A 149 -21.84 -14.38 4.78
CA SER A 149 -22.75 -14.29 3.65
C SER A 149 -22.50 -15.36 2.59
N SER A 150 -21.24 -15.79 2.42
CA SER A 150 -20.87 -16.85 1.48
C SER A 150 -21.16 -18.27 1.98
N ALA A 151 -21.17 -18.46 3.30
CA ALA A 151 -21.45 -19.75 3.95
C ALA A 151 -22.96 -20.07 4.06
N GLY A 152 -23.84 -19.07 3.88
CA GLY A 152 -25.29 -19.22 3.96
C GLY A 152 -26.01 -19.64 2.68
N LEU A 153 -25.27 -19.93 1.60
CA LEU A 153 -25.76 -20.43 0.29
C LEU A 153 -25.49 -21.93 0.14
#